data_AF-A0A1F3SXF3-F1
#
_entry.id   AF-A0A1F3SXF3-F1
#
_cell.length_a   1.000
_cell.length_b   1.000
_cell.length_c   1.000
_cell.angle_alpha   90.00
_cell.angle_beta   90.00
_cell.angle_gamma   90.00
#
_symmetry.space_group_name_H-M   'P 1'
#
loop_
_entity.id
_entity.type
_entity.pdbx_description
1 polymer ?
#
loop_
_entity_poly.entity_id
_entity_poly.type
_entity_poly.pdbx_seq_one_letter_code
_entity_poly.pdbx_strand_id
1 'polypeptide(L)'
;MKKHSGWVILFTLIAVFSVSCSRVTENPSAQEGADLSGMYPHGSGWRAGHMVYYVKTTAGSEPHTQACLGCHENKPRARALNISCGATCHEKRPARLIREQMSVTVAPENKCSACHADQFNDKYAHHPVALGSCDACHEVETSHLEGLDPKAVRTDMTQKSCYGCHDRKDQDSHIHAAMGTAADCTNCHNPHGGKKGFFVRAETSALCLKCHAKAGLGGGSRHAATIKGTSCLGCHLPHAGPRAKLLTTDPDLQCFSCHTQFAAVYEKPVVHGALAAGCTSCHSPHGSDHQKLLKGSYSTAEHQPFPGAGAFSLCFGCHDAGLLEPAGAASTGFRNGSTNLHWVHVANAGGATTGKEWGRTCRICHEPHAADQPRLIKNELGPYRVPMRYEAFSTGGQCTSSCHMPKSYMK
;
A
#
# COMPACT_ATOMS: atom_id res chain seq x y z
N MET A 1 -34.46 -20.54 -51.67
CA MET A 1 -34.68 -21.91 -52.21
C MET A 1 -33.51 -22.26 -53.13
N LYS A 2 -33.10 -23.54 -53.16
CA LYS A 2 -31.92 -24.18 -53.82
C LYS A 2 -30.63 -24.09 -52.98
N LYS A 3 -30.19 -25.09 -52.18
CA LYS A 3 -29.97 -26.57 -52.28
C LYS A 3 -28.84 -27.01 -53.23
N HIS A 4 -28.08 -27.99 -52.72
CA HIS A 4 -26.99 -28.83 -53.29
C HIS A 4 -25.56 -28.33 -52.97
N SER A 5 -24.58 -29.11 -52.50
CA SER A 5 -24.37 -30.55 -52.15
C SER A 5 -23.11 -30.55 -51.23
N GLY A 6 -22.91 -31.36 -50.19
CA GLY A 6 -23.03 -32.81 -50.09
C GLY A 6 -21.65 -33.45 -50.27
N TRP A 7 -20.84 -33.56 -49.21
CA TRP A 7 -19.71 -34.52 -49.11
C TRP A 7 -19.72 -35.16 -47.73
N VAL A 8 -19.94 -36.48 -47.73
CA VAL A 8 -19.95 -37.38 -46.58
C VAL A 8 -18.56 -37.99 -46.46
N ILE A 9 -17.91 -37.84 -45.31
CA ILE A 9 -16.85 -38.74 -44.87
C ILE A 9 -17.19 -39.21 -43.46
N LEU A 10 -17.67 -40.45 -43.41
CA LEU A 10 -17.83 -41.28 -42.23
C LEU A 10 -16.45 -41.92 -41.95
N PHE A 11 -15.92 -41.85 -40.72
CA PHE A 11 -15.15 -42.96 -40.14
C PHE A 11 -14.90 -42.78 -38.62
N THR A 12 -15.43 -43.77 -37.88
CA THR A 12 -14.95 -44.35 -36.60
C THR A 12 -14.97 -43.55 -35.30
N LEU A 13 -15.96 -43.93 -34.48
CA LEU A 13 -16.03 -43.83 -33.02
C LEU A 13 -14.81 -44.49 -32.35
N ILE A 14 -14.10 -43.74 -31.51
CA ILE A 14 -13.38 -44.28 -30.35
C ILE A 14 -13.93 -43.54 -29.13
N ALA A 15 -14.68 -44.27 -28.30
CA ALA A 15 -15.12 -43.79 -27.01
C ALA A 15 -13.94 -43.80 -26.03
N VAL A 16 -13.53 -42.63 -25.55
CA VAL A 16 -12.73 -42.49 -24.34
C VAL A 16 -13.47 -41.55 -23.41
N PHE A 17 -13.91 -42.10 -22.28
CA PHE A 17 -14.43 -41.33 -21.15
C PHE A 17 -13.30 -40.42 -20.63
N SER A 18 -13.53 -39.11 -20.68
CA SER A 18 -12.84 -38.16 -19.81
C SER A 18 -13.78 -37.02 -19.49
N VAL A 19 -14.05 -36.90 -18.19
CA VAL A 19 -14.97 -35.98 -17.54
C VAL A 19 -14.79 -34.55 -18.04
N SER A 20 -15.82 -33.98 -18.66
CA SER A 20 -15.87 -32.58 -19.08
C SER A 20 -15.78 -31.64 -17.88
N CYS A 21 -14.78 -30.76 -17.91
CA CYS A 21 -14.76 -29.50 -17.17
C CYS A 21 -15.93 -28.63 -17.66
N SER A 22 -17.09 -28.73 -17.01
CA SER A 22 -18.20 -27.83 -17.25
C SER A 22 -18.78 -27.32 -15.93
N ARG A 23 -18.63 -26.01 -15.75
CA ARG A 23 -19.39 -25.10 -14.88
C ARG A 23 -19.00 -25.04 -13.40
N VAL A 24 -18.05 -24.13 -13.15
CA VAL A 24 -18.04 -23.25 -11.99
C VAL A 24 -19.10 -22.16 -12.20
N THR A 25 -20.11 -22.13 -11.34
CA THR A 25 -20.93 -20.97 -10.94
C THR A 25 -21.51 -21.39 -9.58
N GLU A 26 -21.31 -20.74 -8.44
CA GLU A 26 -21.12 -19.32 -8.13
C GLU A 26 -20.30 -19.19 -6.84
N ASN A 27 -19.34 -18.26 -6.84
CA ASN A 27 -18.76 -17.71 -5.62
C ASN A 27 -19.04 -16.20 -5.69
N PRO A 28 -19.73 -15.58 -4.73
CA PRO A 28 -20.03 -14.15 -4.79
C PRO A 28 -18.74 -13.33 -4.67
N SER A 29 -18.63 -12.36 -5.58
CA SER A 29 -17.65 -11.27 -5.66
C SER A 29 -16.16 -11.65 -5.75
N ALA A 30 -15.78 -12.18 -6.91
CA ALA A 30 -14.51 -11.83 -7.53
C ALA A 30 -14.68 -10.50 -8.28
N GLN A 31 -14.38 -9.40 -7.60
CA GLN A 31 -13.85 -8.21 -8.27
C GLN A 31 -12.56 -7.83 -7.53
N GLU A 32 -11.51 -7.59 -8.32
CA GLU A 32 -10.19 -7.10 -7.90
C GLU A 32 -9.23 -8.12 -7.25
N GLY A 33 -9.03 -9.25 -7.93
CA GLY A 33 -7.81 -10.04 -7.78
C GLY A 33 -6.75 -9.52 -8.74
N ALA A 34 -5.92 -8.58 -8.29
CA ALA A 34 -4.74 -8.15 -9.02
C ALA A 34 -3.87 -9.36 -9.40
N ASP A 35 -3.32 -9.31 -10.61
CA ASP A 35 -2.43 -10.29 -11.19
C ASP A 35 -1.14 -10.45 -10.34
N LEU A 36 -1.15 -11.41 -9.41
CA LEU A 36 0.03 -11.76 -8.60
C LEU A 36 1.04 -12.63 -9.36
N SER A 37 0.87 -12.86 -10.67
CA SER A 37 1.79 -13.70 -11.45
C SER A 37 3.11 -13.01 -11.80
N GLY A 38 3.21 -11.69 -11.62
CA GLY A 38 4.46 -10.92 -11.81
C GLY A 38 5.37 -10.79 -10.57
N MET A 39 4.99 -11.34 -9.41
CA MET A 39 5.60 -10.97 -8.13
C MET A 39 6.78 -11.87 -7.68
N TYR A 40 7.14 -12.89 -8.47
CA TYR A 40 8.24 -13.82 -8.17
C TYR A 40 8.99 -14.29 -9.44
N PRO A 41 9.76 -13.41 -10.11
CA PRO A 41 10.69 -13.84 -11.14
C PRO A 41 11.89 -14.54 -10.47
N HIS A 42 12.03 -15.85 -10.67
CA HIS A 42 13.25 -16.56 -10.28
C HIS A 42 14.38 -16.14 -11.23
N GLY A 43 15.58 -15.89 -10.70
CA GLY A 43 16.74 -15.53 -11.51
C GLY A 43 17.12 -16.60 -12.53
N SER A 44 17.61 -16.19 -13.69
CA SER A 44 18.14 -17.08 -14.74
C SER A 44 19.32 -17.88 -14.18
N GLY A 45 19.10 -19.17 -13.91
CA GLY A 45 20.06 -20.02 -13.21
C GLY A 45 19.48 -20.80 -12.02
N TRP A 46 18.19 -20.60 -11.68
CA TRP A 46 17.48 -21.43 -10.70
C TRP A 46 17.50 -22.90 -11.13
N ARG A 47 18.43 -23.68 -10.56
CA ARG A 47 18.50 -25.13 -10.71
C ARG A 47 17.61 -25.76 -9.63
N ALA A 48 16.84 -26.76 -10.03
CA ALA A 48 15.89 -27.55 -9.23
C ALA A 48 16.53 -28.37 -8.08
N GLY A 49 17.59 -27.87 -7.44
CA GLY A 49 18.25 -28.50 -6.30
C GLY A 49 17.44 -28.44 -5.01
N HIS A 50 16.33 -27.70 -4.97
CA HIS A 50 15.53 -27.53 -3.75
C HIS A 50 14.43 -28.57 -3.53
N MET A 51 14.13 -29.40 -4.54
CA MET A 51 13.21 -30.54 -4.38
C MET A 51 13.91 -31.78 -3.81
N VAL A 52 15.19 -31.67 -3.45
CA VAL A 52 16.03 -32.77 -2.95
C VAL A 52 16.44 -32.49 -1.51
N TYR A 53 15.48 -32.52 -0.57
CA TYR A 53 15.83 -32.74 0.84
C TYR A 53 14.85 -33.69 1.55
N TYR A 54 14.10 -34.50 0.80
CA TYR A 54 13.27 -35.59 1.33
C TYR A 54 13.69 -36.98 0.87
N VAL A 55 14.95 -37.16 0.49
CA VAL A 55 15.51 -38.50 0.34
C VAL A 55 16.83 -38.53 1.07
N LYS A 56 16.92 -39.41 2.08
CA LYS A 56 18.18 -39.85 2.68
C LYS A 56 19.26 -40.00 1.62
N THR A 57 20.50 -39.71 2.01
CA THR A 57 21.77 -39.89 1.30
C THR A 57 22.08 -41.31 0.82
N THR A 58 21.10 -42.17 0.53
CA THR A 58 21.32 -43.55 0.04
C THR A 58 20.34 -44.06 -1.01
N ALA A 59 19.39 -43.27 -1.54
CA ALA A 59 18.56 -43.73 -2.66
C ALA A 59 18.87 -42.96 -3.94
N GLY A 60 19.29 -43.69 -4.97
CA GLY A 60 19.58 -43.16 -6.29
C GLY A 60 18.40 -42.38 -6.89
N SER A 61 18.71 -41.57 -7.89
CA SER A 61 17.76 -40.83 -8.72
C SER A 61 16.54 -41.68 -9.10
N GLU A 62 15.44 -41.52 -8.37
CA GLU A 62 14.20 -42.26 -8.59
C GLU A 62 13.14 -41.43 -9.35
N PRO A 63 12.10 -42.08 -9.91
CA PRO A 63 11.22 -41.60 -11.00
C PRO A 63 10.46 -40.28 -10.80
N HIS A 64 10.50 -39.71 -9.60
CA HIS A 64 9.68 -38.56 -9.22
C HIS A 64 10.11 -37.24 -9.89
N THR A 65 11.39 -37.08 -10.24
CA THR A 65 11.87 -35.88 -10.95
C THR A 65 11.27 -35.78 -12.37
N GLN A 66 11.06 -36.91 -13.05
CA GLN A 66 10.47 -36.94 -14.39
C GLN A 66 8.96 -36.61 -14.39
N ALA A 67 8.24 -36.97 -13.32
CA ALA A 67 6.82 -36.62 -13.17
C ALA A 67 6.61 -35.09 -12.99
N CYS A 68 7.52 -34.42 -12.30
CA CYS A 68 7.51 -32.96 -12.16
C CYS A 68 7.82 -32.26 -13.49
N LEU A 69 8.81 -32.74 -14.23
CA LEU A 69 9.15 -32.25 -15.56
C LEU A 69 7.98 -32.44 -16.55
N GLY A 70 7.31 -33.59 -16.56
CA GLY A 70 6.16 -33.83 -17.44
C GLY A 70 4.99 -32.85 -17.28
N CYS A 71 4.78 -32.26 -16.09
CA CYS A 71 3.74 -31.25 -15.86
C CYS A 71 4.16 -29.82 -16.25
N HIS A 72 5.46 -29.52 -16.25
CA HIS A 72 6.01 -28.17 -16.39
C HIS A 72 6.76 -27.93 -17.71
N GLU A 73 7.33 -28.95 -18.32
CA GLU A 73 8.23 -28.85 -19.49
C GLU A 73 7.49 -28.44 -20.78
N ASN A 74 6.16 -28.56 -20.84
CA ASN A 74 5.36 -28.27 -22.04
C ASN A 74 4.10 -27.41 -21.81
N LYS A 75 4.02 -26.64 -20.71
CA LYS A 75 2.84 -25.78 -20.44
C LYS A 75 3.21 -24.28 -20.42
N PRO A 76 2.76 -23.47 -21.40
CA PRO A 76 3.08 -22.03 -21.50
C PRO A 76 2.47 -21.16 -20.38
N ARG A 77 1.74 -21.76 -19.43
CA ARG A 77 1.11 -21.09 -18.27
C ARG A 77 1.37 -21.82 -16.94
N ALA A 78 2.45 -22.59 -16.84
CA ALA A 78 2.79 -23.24 -15.59
C ALA A 78 3.13 -22.18 -14.52
N ARG A 79 2.31 -22.09 -13.46
CA ARG A 79 2.59 -21.25 -12.29
C ARG A 79 3.79 -21.83 -11.52
N ALA A 80 4.54 -20.98 -10.82
CA ALA A 80 5.60 -21.43 -9.93
C ALA A 80 5.06 -22.49 -8.95
N LEU A 81 5.82 -23.58 -8.76
CA LEU A 81 5.53 -24.59 -7.74
C LEU A 81 5.59 -23.90 -6.38
N ASN A 82 4.43 -23.67 -5.77
CA ASN A 82 4.37 -23.20 -4.39
C ASN A 82 4.43 -24.42 -3.44
N ILE A 83 4.66 -24.16 -2.17
CA ILE A 83 4.81 -25.21 -1.13
C ILE A 83 3.61 -26.19 -1.11
N SER A 84 2.41 -25.70 -1.47
CA SER A 84 1.22 -26.55 -1.60
C SER A 84 1.27 -27.51 -2.79
N CYS A 85 1.89 -27.14 -3.91
CA CYS A 85 2.09 -28.04 -5.06
C CYS A 85 3.10 -29.16 -4.74
N GLY A 86 4.18 -28.83 -4.02
CA GLY A 86 5.17 -29.82 -3.55
C GLY A 86 4.55 -30.84 -2.59
N ALA A 87 3.80 -30.36 -1.59
CA ALA A 87 3.09 -31.22 -0.64
C ALA A 87 2.05 -32.14 -1.31
N THR A 88 1.29 -31.64 -2.29
CA THR A 88 0.32 -32.45 -3.09
C THR A 88 1.02 -33.64 -3.77
N CYS A 89 2.23 -33.42 -4.29
CA CYS A 89 2.97 -34.41 -5.06
C CYS A 89 3.62 -35.48 -4.17
N HIS A 90 4.16 -35.08 -3.01
CA HIS A 90 4.80 -36.02 -2.08
C HIS A 90 3.80 -36.79 -1.20
N GLU A 91 2.60 -36.24 -0.94
CA GLU A 91 1.61 -36.88 -0.06
C GLU A 91 0.48 -37.61 -0.81
N LYS A 92 0.41 -37.51 -2.15
CA LYS A 92 -0.69 -38.04 -3.00
C LYS A 92 -2.09 -37.60 -2.53
N ARG A 93 -2.24 -36.37 -2.02
CA ARG A 93 -3.52 -35.83 -1.54
C ARG A 93 -4.03 -34.69 -2.43
N PRO A 94 -5.34 -34.55 -2.66
CA PRO A 94 -5.89 -33.46 -3.48
C PRO A 94 -5.66 -32.08 -2.83
N ALA A 95 -5.26 -31.08 -3.63
CA ALA A 95 -4.87 -29.73 -3.20
C ALA A 95 -5.91 -28.98 -2.34
N ARG A 96 -7.18 -29.39 -2.38
CA ARG A 96 -8.25 -28.86 -1.51
C ARG A 96 -7.98 -29.17 -0.03
N LEU A 97 -7.44 -30.35 0.29
CA LEU A 97 -7.12 -30.74 1.66
C LEU A 97 -5.94 -29.95 2.23
N ILE A 98 -4.95 -29.59 1.41
CA ILE A 98 -3.78 -28.80 1.84
C ILE A 98 -4.17 -27.36 2.20
N ARG A 99 -5.17 -26.79 1.52
CA ARG A 99 -5.72 -25.46 1.83
C ARG A 99 -6.54 -25.45 3.12
N GLU A 100 -7.20 -26.57 3.45
CA GLU A 100 -7.92 -26.78 4.71
C GLU A 100 -7.00 -27.19 5.87
N GLN A 101 -5.76 -27.67 5.61
CA GLN A 101 -4.83 -28.24 6.59
C GLN A 101 -3.56 -27.41 6.88
N MET A 102 -3.52 -26.12 6.56
CA MET A 102 -2.52 -25.23 7.20
C MET A 102 -2.75 -25.06 8.72
N SER A 103 -3.83 -25.64 9.26
CA SER A 103 -3.94 -26.04 10.66
C SER A 103 -3.40 -27.46 10.82
N VAL A 104 -2.13 -27.58 11.23
CA VAL A 104 -1.56 -28.86 11.68
C VAL A 104 -2.20 -29.16 13.03
N THR A 105 -3.18 -30.07 13.08
CA THR A 105 -3.83 -30.47 14.34
C THR A 105 -3.16 -31.66 15.01
N VAL A 106 -2.10 -32.24 14.41
CA VAL A 106 -1.37 -33.37 14.98
C VAL A 106 0.12 -33.16 14.75
N ALA A 107 0.89 -33.09 15.84
CA ALA A 107 2.35 -33.02 15.77
C ALA A 107 2.89 -34.28 15.08
N PRO A 108 3.87 -34.17 14.17
CA PRO A 108 4.56 -35.34 13.63
C PRO A 108 5.19 -36.12 14.78
N GLU A 109 5.01 -37.44 14.78
CA GLU A 109 5.66 -38.34 15.76
C GLU A 109 7.17 -38.38 15.47
N ASN A 110 7.94 -37.55 16.16
CA ASN A 110 9.39 -37.53 16.09
C ASN A 110 9.98 -37.36 17.50
N LYS A 111 11.31 -37.55 17.61
CA LYS A 111 12.01 -37.45 18.90
C LYS A 111 11.91 -36.05 19.53
N CYS A 112 11.67 -35.03 18.71
CA CYS A 112 11.58 -33.64 19.15
C CYS A 112 10.20 -33.32 19.75
N SER A 113 9.11 -33.80 19.16
CA SER A 113 7.73 -33.51 19.60
C SER A 113 7.39 -34.13 20.94
N ALA A 114 8.09 -35.19 21.35
CA ALA A 114 8.01 -35.75 22.71
C ALA A 114 8.43 -34.75 23.81
N CYS A 115 9.34 -33.81 23.51
CA CYS A 115 9.82 -32.80 24.47
C CYS A 115 9.38 -31.37 24.11
N HIS A 116 9.15 -31.07 22.83
CA HIS A 116 8.84 -29.74 22.29
C HIS A 116 7.44 -29.65 21.68
N ALA A 117 6.46 -30.35 22.28
CA ALA A 117 5.07 -30.37 21.82
C ALA A 117 4.50 -28.95 21.59
N ASP A 118 4.91 -27.98 22.40
CA ASP A 118 4.47 -26.57 22.27
C ASP A 118 4.85 -25.91 20.94
N GLN A 119 5.91 -26.36 20.28
CA GLN A 119 6.32 -25.78 18.98
C GLN A 119 5.36 -26.15 17.84
N PHE A 120 4.45 -27.10 18.08
CA PHE A 120 3.46 -27.58 17.10
C PHE A 120 2.05 -27.03 17.37
N ASN A 121 1.86 -26.24 18.43
CA ASN A 121 0.54 -25.80 18.90
C ASN A 121 0.04 -24.49 18.24
N ASP A 122 0.80 -23.94 17.30
CA ASP A 122 0.41 -22.72 16.60
C ASP A 122 -0.68 -22.96 15.54
N LYS A 123 -1.55 -21.96 15.33
CA LYS A 123 -2.62 -22.03 14.33
C LYS A 123 -2.08 -22.29 12.91
N TYR A 124 -0.92 -21.73 12.60
CA TYR A 124 -0.18 -21.95 11.37
C TYR A 124 1.22 -22.41 11.73
N ALA A 125 1.62 -23.60 11.30
CA ALA A 125 2.98 -24.08 11.46
C ALA A 125 3.85 -23.65 10.27
N HIS A 126 5.11 -23.30 10.52
CA HIS A 126 6.09 -23.16 9.46
C HIS A 126 6.39 -24.54 8.86
N HIS A 127 6.61 -24.64 7.56
CA HIS A 127 6.61 -25.93 6.86
C HIS A 127 7.62 -26.97 7.40
N PRO A 128 8.90 -26.63 7.64
CA PRO A 128 9.84 -27.51 8.34
C PRO A 128 9.34 -28.01 9.70
N VAL A 129 8.64 -27.18 10.48
CA VAL A 129 8.07 -27.57 11.78
C VAL A 129 6.86 -28.48 11.60
N ALA A 130 5.97 -28.18 10.66
CA ALA A 130 4.82 -29.03 10.33
C ALA A 130 5.24 -30.47 10.00
N LEU A 131 6.41 -30.62 9.37
CA LEU A 131 6.99 -31.92 8.99
C LEU A 131 7.92 -32.52 10.05
N GLY A 132 8.26 -31.77 11.10
CA GLY A 132 9.19 -32.22 12.13
C GLY A 132 10.65 -32.28 11.68
N SER A 133 11.00 -31.55 10.62
CA SER A 133 12.36 -31.41 10.09
C SER A 133 13.14 -30.35 10.86
N CYS A 134 13.29 -30.54 12.17
CA CYS A 134 13.97 -29.59 13.06
C CYS A 134 15.45 -29.39 12.67
N ASP A 135 16.07 -30.45 12.12
CA ASP A 135 17.44 -30.51 11.64
C ASP A 135 17.71 -29.63 10.42
N ALA A 136 16.66 -29.17 9.72
CA ALA A 136 16.80 -28.20 8.63
C ALA A 136 17.33 -26.83 9.11
N CYS A 137 17.13 -26.50 10.39
CA CYS A 137 17.59 -25.26 11.00
C CYS A 137 18.48 -25.47 12.23
N HIS A 138 18.28 -26.58 12.96
CA HIS A 138 18.96 -26.86 14.21
C HIS A 138 20.02 -27.96 14.06
N GLU A 139 21.25 -27.65 14.41
CA GLU A 139 22.29 -28.65 14.64
C GLU A 139 22.16 -29.11 16.10
N VAL A 140 21.74 -30.36 16.30
CA VAL A 140 21.41 -30.91 17.64
C VAL A 140 22.48 -31.91 18.06
N GLU A 141 23.09 -31.73 19.23
CA GLU A 141 24.05 -32.67 19.79
C GLU A 141 23.37 -33.85 20.50
N THR A 142 24.09 -34.96 20.65
CA THR A 142 23.55 -36.18 21.29
C THR A 142 23.13 -35.94 22.74
N SER A 143 23.87 -35.11 23.47
CA SER A 143 23.55 -34.71 24.86
C SER A 143 22.20 -34.02 24.99
N HIS A 144 21.74 -33.30 23.95
CA HIS A 144 20.40 -32.71 23.92
C HIS A 144 19.33 -33.78 23.75
N LEU A 145 19.53 -34.72 22.82
CA LEU A 145 18.59 -35.82 22.54
C LEU A 145 18.42 -36.78 23.74
N GLU A 146 19.44 -36.90 24.58
CA GLU A 146 19.43 -37.69 25.82
C GLU A 146 18.87 -36.90 27.03
N GLY A 147 18.52 -35.62 26.85
CA GLY A 147 18.01 -34.76 27.91
C GLY A 147 19.05 -34.31 28.94
N LEU A 148 20.35 -34.44 28.61
CA LEU A 148 21.46 -34.12 29.49
C LEU A 148 21.86 -32.63 29.42
N ASP A 149 21.77 -32.02 28.24
CA ASP A 149 22.03 -30.58 28.05
C ASP A 149 20.96 -29.90 27.16
N PRO A 150 20.08 -29.05 27.73
CA PRO A 150 19.07 -28.34 26.96
C PRO A 150 19.63 -27.26 26.02
N LYS A 151 20.90 -26.86 26.17
CA LYS A 151 21.56 -25.83 25.35
C LYS A 151 22.40 -26.41 24.22
N ALA A 152 22.55 -27.73 24.14
CA ALA A 152 23.35 -28.40 23.11
C ALA A 152 22.61 -28.49 21.75
N VAL A 153 22.11 -27.33 21.32
CA VAL A 153 21.44 -27.08 20.03
C VAL A 153 21.98 -25.77 19.48
N ARG A 154 22.53 -25.82 18.27
CA ARG A 154 23.00 -24.65 17.54
C ARG A 154 22.04 -24.32 16.40
N THR A 155 21.83 -23.04 16.16
CA THR A 155 21.00 -22.53 15.06
C THR A 155 21.77 -21.44 14.35
N ASP A 156 21.87 -21.49 13.02
CA ASP A 156 22.41 -20.38 12.25
C ASP A 156 21.37 -19.23 12.23
N MET A 157 21.60 -18.21 13.05
CA MET A 157 20.76 -17.01 13.14
C MET A 157 21.22 -15.90 12.18
N THR A 158 21.97 -16.23 11.13
CA THR A 158 22.29 -15.31 10.03
C THR A 158 21.27 -15.44 8.89
N GLN A 159 21.14 -14.40 8.06
CA GLN A 159 20.18 -14.38 6.93
C GLN A 159 20.39 -15.52 5.95
N LYS A 160 21.60 -16.05 5.92
CA LYS A 160 21.97 -17.20 5.11
C LYS A 160 21.10 -18.43 5.42
N SER A 161 20.72 -18.67 6.68
CA SER A 161 19.86 -19.81 7.02
C SER A 161 18.46 -19.66 6.43
N CYS A 162 17.91 -18.45 6.48
CA CYS A 162 16.61 -18.13 5.89
C CYS A 162 16.69 -18.16 4.36
N TYR A 163 17.72 -17.54 3.76
CA TYR A 163 17.92 -17.47 2.32
C TYR A 163 18.42 -18.76 1.69
N GLY A 164 18.82 -19.74 2.51
CA GLY A 164 19.04 -21.11 2.05
C GLY A 164 17.80 -21.66 1.36
N CYS A 165 16.61 -21.31 1.89
CA CYS A 165 15.30 -21.75 1.41
C CYS A 165 14.47 -20.64 0.74
N HIS A 166 14.47 -19.43 1.32
CA HIS A 166 13.63 -18.31 0.88
C HIS A 166 14.35 -17.38 -0.10
N ASP A 167 13.60 -16.80 -1.03
CA ASP A 167 14.14 -15.73 -1.87
C ASP A 167 14.69 -14.59 -1.02
N ARG A 168 15.86 -14.11 -1.45
CA ARG A 168 16.48 -12.88 -0.94
C ARG A 168 15.46 -11.73 -0.93
N LYS A 169 15.27 -11.08 0.22
CA LYS A 169 14.34 -9.94 0.41
C LYS A 169 15.07 -8.61 0.67
N ASP A 170 16.35 -8.58 0.35
CA ASP A 170 17.35 -7.56 0.65
C ASP A 170 18.05 -7.10 -0.65
N GLN A 171 17.38 -7.21 -1.79
CA GLN A 171 17.98 -7.00 -3.12
C GLN A 171 17.59 -5.68 -3.77
N ASP A 172 16.58 -4.99 -3.23
CA ASP A 172 16.16 -3.70 -3.74
C ASP A 172 17.10 -2.57 -3.29
N SER A 173 17.03 -1.45 -4.00
CA SER A 173 17.85 -0.25 -3.73
C SER A 173 17.66 0.36 -2.34
N HIS A 174 16.50 0.16 -1.72
CA HIS A 174 16.25 0.56 -0.34
C HIS A 174 15.87 -0.65 0.49
N ILE A 175 16.74 -1.00 1.43
CA ILE A 175 16.56 -2.13 2.33
C ILE A 175 16.13 -1.59 3.69
N HIS A 176 15.15 -2.25 4.30
CA HIS A 176 14.76 -1.93 5.66
C HIS A 176 15.94 -2.20 6.61
N ALA A 177 16.28 -1.24 7.46
CA ALA A 177 17.43 -1.38 8.37
C ALA A 177 17.31 -2.61 9.29
N ALA A 178 16.08 -3.06 9.59
CA ALA A 178 15.83 -4.32 10.29
C ALA A 178 15.99 -5.57 9.39
N MET A 179 16.83 -5.49 8.36
CA MET A 179 17.26 -6.61 7.53
C MET A 179 18.81 -6.65 7.52
N GLY A 180 19.47 -6.34 8.64
CA GLY A 180 20.93 -6.38 8.75
C GLY A 180 21.49 -7.77 9.07
N THR A 181 20.71 -8.62 9.74
CA THR A 181 21.05 -9.99 10.22
C THR A 181 19.79 -10.89 10.24
N ALA A 182 19.87 -12.22 10.48
CA ALA A 182 18.61 -13.02 10.63
C ALA A 182 18.01 -13.00 12.02
N ALA A 183 18.76 -12.58 13.05
CA ALA A 183 18.14 -12.09 14.27
C ALA A 183 17.05 -11.06 13.92
N ASP A 184 17.27 -10.26 12.85
CA ASP A 184 16.29 -9.28 12.40
C ASP A 184 15.09 -9.86 11.67
N CYS A 185 15.23 -10.95 10.89
CA CYS A 185 14.08 -11.70 10.36
C CYS A 185 13.21 -12.21 11.52
N THR A 186 13.87 -12.72 12.56
CA THR A 186 13.24 -13.17 13.79
C THR A 186 12.91 -12.06 14.79
N ASN A 187 12.93 -10.80 14.40
CA ASN A 187 12.26 -9.75 15.15
C ASN A 187 10.78 -9.66 14.73
N CYS A 188 10.51 -9.93 13.45
CA CYS A 188 9.17 -9.86 12.87
C CYS A 188 8.50 -11.24 12.75
N HIS A 189 9.22 -12.26 12.28
CA HIS A 189 8.69 -13.59 11.97
C HIS A 189 9.09 -14.66 12.99
N ASN A 190 8.16 -15.50 13.41
CA ASN A 190 8.44 -16.70 14.18
C ASN A 190 8.72 -17.88 13.23
N PRO A 191 9.96 -18.42 13.19
CA PRO A 191 10.33 -19.49 12.27
C PRO A 191 9.69 -20.84 12.60
N HIS A 192 9.04 -21.00 13.76
CA HIS A 192 8.33 -22.23 14.10
C HIS A 192 6.87 -22.24 13.62
N GLY A 193 6.24 -21.06 13.59
CA GLY A 193 4.82 -20.95 13.34
C GLY A 193 4.22 -19.72 14.00
N GLY A 194 2.91 -19.55 13.92
CA GLY A 194 2.25 -18.50 14.66
C GLY A 194 0.73 -18.52 14.51
N LYS A 195 0.10 -17.65 15.30
CA LYS A 195 -1.36 -17.44 15.25
C LYS A 195 -1.81 -16.60 14.06
N LYS A 196 -0.87 -16.00 13.32
CA LYS A 196 -1.09 -15.03 12.24
C LYS A 196 -0.42 -15.49 10.95
N GLY A 197 -0.97 -15.05 9.81
CA GLY A 197 -0.40 -15.34 8.49
C GLY A 197 1.04 -14.83 8.38
N PHE A 198 1.85 -15.50 7.56
CA PHE A 198 3.28 -15.23 7.41
C PHE A 198 4.09 -15.30 8.71
N PHE A 199 3.53 -15.90 9.76
CA PHE A 199 4.17 -16.12 11.06
C PHE A 199 4.65 -14.83 11.75
N VAL A 200 3.97 -13.71 11.51
CA VAL A 200 4.31 -12.45 12.19
C VAL A 200 3.98 -12.52 13.69
N ARG A 201 4.86 -11.97 14.53
CA ARG A 201 4.75 -12.04 16.00
C ARG A 201 3.60 -11.21 16.61
N ALA A 202 3.03 -10.27 15.86
CA ALA A 202 1.94 -9.42 16.32
C ALA A 202 1.12 -8.93 15.12
N GLU A 203 -0.03 -8.29 15.40
CA GLU A 203 -0.76 -7.55 14.37
C GLU A 203 0.15 -6.50 13.74
N THR A 204 0.07 -6.32 12.42
CA THR A 204 1.01 -5.53 11.64
C THR A 204 1.30 -4.15 12.25
N SER A 205 0.27 -3.38 12.59
CA SER A 205 0.42 -2.05 13.21
C SER A 205 1.19 -2.13 14.52
N ALA A 206 0.78 -3.05 15.40
CA ALA A 206 1.39 -3.22 16.70
C ALA A 206 2.84 -3.68 16.57
N LEU A 207 3.15 -4.54 15.59
CA LEU A 207 4.50 -5.00 15.32
C LEU A 207 5.41 -3.85 14.88
N CYS A 208 4.99 -3.06 13.90
CA CYS A 208 5.76 -1.92 13.40
C CYS A 208 5.96 -0.86 14.49
N LEU A 209 4.93 -0.57 15.29
CA LEU A 209 4.96 0.46 16.32
C LEU A 209 5.81 0.10 17.55
N LYS A 210 6.24 -1.15 17.72
CA LYS A 210 7.23 -1.52 18.73
C LYS A 210 8.54 -0.76 18.57
N CYS A 211 8.94 -0.49 17.32
CA CYS A 211 10.16 0.27 17.00
C CYS A 211 9.83 1.66 16.44
N HIS A 212 8.78 1.78 15.62
CA HIS A 212 8.38 3.04 14.98
C HIS A 212 7.38 3.84 15.81
N ALA A 213 7.62 4.01 17.11
CA ALA A 213 6.72 4.75 18.00
C ALA A 213 6.45 6.21 17.53
N LYS A 214 7.38 6.79 16.77
CA LYS A 214 7.28 8.12 16.17
C LYS A 214 6.77 8.12 14.73
N ALA A 215 5.98 7.12 14.33
CA ALA A 215 5.42 7.02 12.97
C ALA A 215 4.44 8.16 12.61
N GLY A 216 4.25 9.19 13.44
CA GLY A 216 3.38 10.32 13.12
C GLY A 216 1.89 9.96 13.13
N LEU A 217 1.49 8.99 13.95
CA LEU A 217 0.08 8.66 14.22
C LEU A 217 -0.55 9.55 15.30
N GLY A 218 0.12 10.66 15.66
CA GLY A 218 -0.37 11.65 16.60
C GLY A 218 -1.51 12.49 16.04
N GLY A 219 -2.17 13.22 16.92
CA GLY A 219 -3.22 14.18 16.58
C GLY A 219 -4.61 13.62 16.34
N GLY A 220 -5.56 14.54 16.15
CA GLY A 220 -6.99 14.24 15.99
C GLY A 220 -7.36 13.68 14.62
N SER A 221 -6.55 13.93 13.59
CA SER A 221 -6.76 13.42 12.24
C SER A 221 -5.74 12.32 11.94
N ARG A 222 -6.21 11.08 11.82
CA ARG A 222 -5.36 9.92 11.47
C ARG A 222 -5.78 9.35 10.14
N HIS A 223 -4.81 8.97 9.32
CA HIS A 223 -5.11 8.40 8.03
C HIS A 223 -5.71 7.02 8.22
N ALA A 224 -6.94 6.80 7.71
CA ALA A 224 -7.68 5.56 7.90
C ALA A 224 -6.89 4.30 7.49
N ALA A 225 -6.07 4.43 6.43
CA ALA A 225 -5.18 3.37 5.95
C ALA A 225 -4.21 2.89 7.05
N THR A 226 -3.79 3.75 7.97
CA THR A 226 -2.84 3.41 9.05
C THR A 226 -3.46 2.69 10.24
N ILE A 227 -4.78 2.75 10.40
CA ILE A 227 -5.50 2.26 11.60
C ILE A 227 -6.43 1.07 11.32
N LYS A 228 -6.74 0.76 10.05
CA LYS A 228 -7.61 -0.36 9.67
C LYS A 228 -6.87 -1.40 8.81
N GLY A 229 -7.00 -2.68 9.16
CA GLY A 229 -6.89 -3.89 8.30
C GLY A 229 -5.59 -4.20 7.54
N THR A 230 -4.93 -3.20 6.95
CA THR A 230 -3.66 -3.28 6.22
C THR A 230 -2.59 -2.30 6.72
N SER A 231 -2.99 -1.35 7.57
CA SER A 231 -2.18 -0.43 8.40
C SER A 231 -0.96 0.19 7.71
N CYS A 232 0.19 -0.47 7.74
CA CYS A 232 1.44 0.06 7.20
C CYS A 232 1.73 -0.46 5.80
N LEU A 233 1.28 -1.68 5.49
CA LEU A 233 1.67 -2.43 4.28
C LEU A 233 0.90 -2.00 3.03
N GLY A 234 -0.14 -1.18 3.18
CA GLY A 234 -0.80 -0.54 2.04
C GLY A 234 0.09 0.47 1.32
N CYS A 235 1.10 1.02 2.03
CA CYS A 235 2.03 2.00 1.49
C CYS A 235 3.49 1.54 1.57
N HIS A 236 3.86 0.73 2.56
CA HIS A 236 5.24 0.34 2.82
C HIS A 236 5.53 -1.13 2.54
N LEU A 237 6.71 -1.40 1.98
CA LEU A 237 7.31 -2.71 1.86
C LEU A 237 8.17 -2.99 3.11
N PRO A 238 7.93 -4.07 3.87
CA PRO A 238 8.54 -4.25 5.19
C PRO A 238 9.98 -4.80 5.14
N HIS A 239 10.44 -5.28 3.99
CA HIS A 239 11.77 -5.88 3.82
C HIS A 239 12.71 -4.96 3.03
N ALA A 240 12.35 -4.70 1.77
CA ALA A 240 13.08 -3.82 0.88
C ALA A 240 12.11 -3.35 -0.21
N GLY A 241 12.46 -2.25 -0.87
CA GLY A 241 11.67 -1.70 -1.95
C GLY A 241 12.46 -0.78 -2.86
N PRO A 242 11.97 -0.52 -4.08
CA PRO A 242 12.68 0.27 -5.07
C PRO A 242 12.66 1.77 -4.78
N ARG A 243 11.97 2.20 -3.71
CA ARG A 243 11.72 3.62 -3.41
C ARG A 243 12.09 3.97 -1.97
N ALA A 244 12.51 5.22 -1.78
CA ALA A 244 12.81 5.76 -0.47
C ALA A 244 11.63 5.59 0.48
N LYS A 245 11.92 5.44 1.78
CA LYS A 245 10.92 5.10 2.82
C LYS A 245 10.16 3.80 2.54
N LEU A 246 10.68 2.94 1.65
CA LEU A 246 10.13 1.65 1.30
C LEU A 246 8.71 1.74 0.72
N LEU A 247 8.39 2.79 -0.03
CA LEU A 247 7.07 2.92 -0.63
C LEU A 247 6.83 1.85 -1.69
N THR A 248 5.58 1.39 -1.84
CA THR A 248 5.24 0.39 -2.87
C THR A 248 5.30 0.97 -4.29
N THR A 249 5.14 2.29 -4.43
CA THR A 249 5.16 3.02 -5.71
C THR A 249 5.63 4.46 -5.51
N ASP A 250 5.55 5.31 -6.55
CA ASP A 250 5.90 6.72 -6.48
C ASP A 250 5.01 7.45 -5.45
N PRO A 251 5.54 8.41 -4.67
CA PRO A 251 4.80 9.04 -3.57
C PRO A 251 3.41 9.57 -3.97
N ASP A 252 3.29 10.24 -5.13
CA ASP A 252 2.00 10.78 -5.57
C ASP A 252 1.08 9.67 -6.12
N LEU A 253 1.62 8.70 -6.87
CA LEU A 253 0.87 7.53 -7.34
C LEU A 253 0.36 6.67 -6.18
N GLN A 254 1.11 6.62 -5.08
CA GLN A 254 0.72 5.93 -3.85
C GLN A 254 -0.55 6.52 -3.25
N CYS A 255 -0.75 7.83 -3.38
CA CYS A 255 -2.00 8.47 -2.96
C CYS A 255 -3.13 8.05 -3.90
N PHE A 256 -2.91 8.07 -5.23
CA PHE A 256 -3.94 7.76 -6.22
C PHE A 256 -4.34 6.29 -6.31
N SER A 257 -3.59 5.37 -5.69
CA SER A 257 -4.03 3.97 -5.56
C SER A 257 -5.34 3.85 -4.78
N CYS A 258 -5.69 4.85 -3.96
CA CYS A 258 -6.97 4.92 -3.24
C CYS A 258 -7.73 6.23 -3.46
N HIS A 259 -7.02 7.34 -3.68
CA HIS A 259 -7.59 8.68 -3.87
C HIS A 259 -7.72 9.05 -5.36
N THR A 260 -8.30 8.15 -6.14
CA THR A 260 -8.37 8.23 -7.61
C THR A 260 -9.03 9.51 -8.11
N GLN A 261 -10.00 10.05 -7.38
CA GLN A 261 -10.70 11.30 -7.75
C GLN A 261 -9.78 12.53 -7.79
N PHE A 262 -8.63 12.48 -7.12
CA PHE A 262 -7.68 13.58 -7.11
C PHE A 262 -6.69 13.53 -8.28
N ALA A 263 -6.65 12.45 -9.07
CA ALA A 263 -5.83 12.41 -10.28
C ALA A 263 -6.27 13.48 -11.30
N ALA A 264 -7.58 13.71 -11.42
CA ALA A 264 -8.17 14.71 -12.32
C ALA A 264 -7.79 16.17 -11.97
N VAL A 265 -7.23 16.41 -10.78
CA VAL A 265 -6.69 17.74 -10.41
C VAL A 265 -5.59 18.15 -11.39
N TYR A 266 -4.76 17.21 -11.86
CA TYR A 266 -3.67 17.50 -12.79
C TYR A 266 -4.12 17.77 -14.22
N GLU A 267 -5.40 17.52 -14.53
CA GLU A 267 -5.99 17.80 -15.84
C GLU A 267 -6.57 19.23 -15.91
N LYS A 268 -6.62 19.94 -14.79
CA LYS A 268 -7.15 21.30 -14.73
C LYS A 268 -6.18 22.31 -15.38
N PRO A 269 -6.71 23.40 -15.98
CA PRO A 269 -5.89 24.42 -16.65
C PRO A 269 -4.83 25.07 -15.74
N VAL A 270 -5.15 25.25 -14.45
CA VAL A 270 -4.27 25.88 -13.48
C VAL A 270 -4.08 24.95 -12.30
N VAL A 271 -2.95 24.23 -12.28
CA VAL A 271 -2.52 23.40 -11.15
C VAL A 271 -1.71 24.26 -10.18
N HIS A 272 -1.94 24.09 -8.87
CA HIS A 272 -1.21 24.83 -7.87
C HIS A 272 0.26 24.41 -7.84
N GLY A 273 1.18 25.38 -7.91
CA GLY A 273 2.62 25.11 -8.01
C GLY A 273 3.19 24.27 -6.87
N ALA A 274 2.59 24.30 -5.68
CA ALA A 274 3.05 23.46 -4.57
C ALA A 274 2.87 21.96 -4.83
N LEU A 275 1.98 21.54 -5.74
CA LEU A 275 1.83 20.13 -6.10
C LEU A 275 3.07 19.60 -6.82
N ALA A 276 3.93 20.45 -7.39
CA ALA A 276 5.21 20.02 -7.93
C ALA A 276 6.17 19.48 -6.84
N ALA A 277 5.97 19.87 -5.58
CA ALA A 277 6.66 19.32 -4.42
C ALA A 277 5.97 18.06 -3.85
N GLY A 278 4.92 17.56 -4.52
CA GLY A 278 4.14 16.38 -4.16
C GLY A 278 3.07 16.64 -3.10
N CYS A 279 2.16 15.67 -2.92
CA CYS A 279 1.03 15.79 -1.98
C CYS A 279 1.47 16.02 -0.53
N THR A 280 2.64 15.48 -0.17
CA THR A 280 3.19 15.56 1.18
C THR A 280 3.80 16.92 1.51
N SER A 281 3.84 17.87 0.56
CA SER A 281 4.19 19.28 0.86
C SER A 281 3.21 19.89 1.86
N CYS A 282 1.91 19.60 1.73
CA CYS A 282 0.85 20.09 2.60
C CYS A 282 0.26 19.02 3.52
N HIS A 283 0.26 17.74 3.11
CA HIS A 283 -0.33 16.64 3.88
C HIS A 283 0.70 15.82 4.66
N SER A 284 0.30 15.33 5.83
CA SER A 284 1.00 14.35 6.65
C SER A 284 0.38 12.97 6.40
N PRO A 285 1.07 12.03 5.71
CA PRO A 285 0.45 10.79 5.22
C PRO A 285 0.01 9.82 6.31
N HIS A 286 0.42 10.02 7.57
CA HIS A 286 0.08 9.16 8.71
C HIS A 286 -0.96 9.79 9.64
N GLY A 287 -0.72 11.03 10.08
CA GLY A 287 -1.57 11.71 11.05
C GLY A 287 -1.18 13.17 11.24
N SER A 288 -2.12 13.98 11.70
CA SER A 288 -1.95 15.39 12.00
C SER A 288 -2.92 15.86 13.09
N ASP A 289 -2.55 16.94 13.79
CA ASP A 289 -3.43 17.70 14.66
C ASP A 289 -4.49 18.49 13.87
N HIS A 290 -4.26 18.71 12.57
CA HIS A 290 -5.18 19.44 11.70
C HIS A 290 -6.05 18.50 10.87
N GLN A 291 -7.26 18.95 10.54
CA GLN A 291 -8.18 18.20 9.69
C GLN A 291 -7.56 17.86 8.33
N LYS A 292 -8.06 16.79 7.72
CA LYS A 292 -7.61 16.31 6.40
C LYS A 292 -6.10 16.06 6.33
N LEU A 293 -5.50 15.70 7.46
CA LEU A 293 -4.08 15.40 7.58
C LEU A 293 -3.17 16.58 7.19
N LEU A 294 -3.61 17.83 7.30
CA LEU A 294 -2.80 18.97 6.87
C LEU A 294 -1.66 19.27 7.86
N LYS A 295 -0.51 19.74 7.38
CA LYS A 295 0.64 20.10 8.24
C LYS A 295 0.47 21.42 9.01
N GLY A 296 -0.58 22.17 8.70
CA GLY A 296 -0.90 23.43 9.34
C GLY A 296 -2.41 23.70 9.32
N SER A 297 -2.82 24.74 10.03
CA SER A 297 -4.23 25.15 10.09
C SER A 297 -4.72 25.62 8.73
N TYR A 298 -5.89 25.13 8.37
CA TYR A 298 -6.64 25.54 7.18
C TYR A 298 -8.13 25.44 7.49
N SER A 299 -8.79 26.59 7.59
CA SER A 299 -10.23 26.62 7.88
C SER A 299 -11.05 26.02 6.73
N THR A 300 -11.95 25.10 7.07
CA THR A 300 -12.93 24.54 6.13
C THR A 300 -14.23 25.33 6.06
N ALA A 301 -14.43 26.31 6.94
CA ALA A 301 -15.59 27.21 6.84
C ALA A 301 -15.41 28.12 5.63
N GLU A 302 -16.50 28.57 5.00
CA GLU A 302 -16.42 29.57 3.92
C GLU A 302 -16.28 30.99 4.48
N HIS A 303 -16.82 31.21 5.67
CA HIS A 303 -16.79 32.45 6.41
C HIS A 303 -16.43 32.18 7.87
N GLN A 304 -15.75 33.12 8.50
CA GLN A 304 -15.42 33.03 9.92
C GLN A 304 -15.12 34.43 10.48
N PRO A 305 -15.30 34.66 11.80
CA PRO A 305 -14.72 35.82 12.46
C PRO A 305 -13.23 35.87 12.14
N PHE A 306 -12.69 37.04 11.79
CA PHE A 306 -11.33 37.12 11.28
C PHE A 306 -10.32 36.67 12.35
N PRO A 307 -9.66 35.51 12.20
CA PRO A 307 -8.85 34.92 13.25
C PRO A 307 -7.36 35.30 13.12
N GLY A 308 -7.04 36.30 12.30
CA GLY A 308 -5.67 36.61 11.88
C GLY A 308 -5.03 35.49 11.06
N ALA A 309 -3.71 35.53 10.91
CA ALA A 309 -2.94 34.58 10.10
C ALA A 309 -2.99 33.12 10.60
N GLY A 310 -3.31 32.90 11.88
CA GLY A 310 -3.24 31.59 12.53
C GLY A 310 -4.18 30.53 11.92
N ALA A 311 -5.36 30.91 11.42
CA ALA A 311 -6.30 29.96 10.82
C ALA A 311 -5.90 29.47 9.41
N PHE A 312 -4.89 30.09 8.82
CA PHE A 312 -4.34 29.75 7.50
C PHE A 312 -2.82 29.59 7.56
N SER A 313 -2.29 29.14 8.70
CA SER A 313 -0.85 28.93 8.86
C SER A 313 -0.26 27.98 7.81
N LEU A 314 -1.06 27.04 7.31
CA LEU A 314 -0.66 26.20 6.17
C LEU A 314 -0.32 27.03 4.93
N CYS A 315 -1.16 28.01 4.61
CA CYS A 315 -1.02 28.86 3.42
C CYS A 315 0.18 29.80 3.58
N PHE A 316 0.32 30.42 4.75
CA PHE A 316 1.38 31.39 5.01
C PHE A 316 2.76 30.76 5.24
N GLY A 317 2.86 29.43 5.24
CA GLY A 317 4.14 28.74 5.10
C GLY A 317 4.81 29.02 3.74
N CYS A 318 4.05 29.43 2.72
CA CYS A 318 4.56 29.76 1.38
C CYS A 318 4.08 31.11 0.86
N HIS A 319 2.90 31.57 1.27
CA HIS A 319 2.32 32.84 0.84
C HIS A 319 2.62 33.97 1.84
N ASP A 320 2.73 35.20 1.33
CA ASP A 320 2.96 36.38 2.17
C ASP A 320 1.75 36.69 3.05
N ALA A 321 1.95 36.75 4.38
CA ALA A 321 0.91 37.12 5.34
C ALA A 321 0.39 38.56 5.14
N GLY A 322 1.15 39.43 4.45
CA GLY A 322 0.71 40.75 4.03
C GLY A 322 -0.56 40.74 3.17
N LEU A 323 -0.99 39.59 2.64
CA LEU A 323 -2.32 39.42 2.03
C LEU A 323 -3.46 39.84 2.97
N LEU A 324 -3.22 39.76 4.27
CA LEU A 324 -4.16 40.09 5.33
C LEU A 324 -3.98 41.51 5.87
N GLU A 325 -3.12 42.32 5.27
CA GLU A 325 -2.87 43.69 5.71
C GLU A 325 -3.43 44.71 4.70
N PRO A 326 -3.96 45.86 5.14
CA PRO A 326 -4.55 46.87 4.24
C PRO A 326 -3.61 47.33 3.11
N ALA A 327 -2.31 47.37 3.40
CA ALA A 327 -1.26 47.80 2.48
C ALA A 327 -0.29 46.68 2.05
N GLY A 328 -0.50 45.40 2.41
CA GLY A 328 0.44 44.31 2.15
C GLY A 328 0.22 43.50 0.85
N ALA A 329 1.17 42.62 0.49
CA ALA A 329 1.13 41.73 -0.68
C ALA A 329 0.92 42.42 -2.06
N ALA A 330 1.73 43.46 -2.33
CA ALA A 330 1.75 44.15 -3.63
C ALA A 330 2.02 43.22 -4.83
N SER A 331 2.79 42.15 -4.63
CA SER A 331 3.17 41.17 -5.64
C SER A 331 1.99 40.44 -6.29
N THR A 332 0.83 40.38 -5.65
CA THR A 332 -0.36 39.75 -6.24
C THR A 332 -1.03 40.60 -7.32
N GLY A 333 -0.85 41.92 -7.27
CA GLY A 333 -1.56 42.86 -8.13
C GLY A 333 -3.08 42.90 -7.94
N PHE A 334 -3.64 42.28 -6.89
CA PHE A 334 -5.08 42.35 -6.59
C PHE A 334 -5.36 43.57 -5.70
N ARG A 335 -5.37 44.76 -6.33
CA ARG A 335 -5.37 46.05 -5.65
C ARG A 335 -6.23 47.09 -6.33
N ASN A 336 -6.73 48.06 -5.56
CA ASN A 336 -7.35 49.26 -6.10
C ASN A 336 -6.60 50.49 -5.57
N GLY A 337 -5.63 50.98 -6.35
CA GLY A 337 -4.63 51.92 -5.86
C GLY A 337 -3.84 51.36 -4.66
N SER A 338 -3.77 52.08 -3.55
CA SER A 338 -3.06 51.63 -2.35
C SER A 338 -3.77 50.52 -1.57
N THR A 339 -5.05 50.25 -1.86
CA THR A 339 -5.85 49.28 -1.09
C THR A 339 -5.61 47.85 -1.56
N ASN A 340 -5.19 46.98 -0.64
CA ASN A 340 -5.13 45.53 -0.86
C ASN A 340 -6.53 44.92 -0.86
N LEU A 341 -6.96 44.36 -2.00
CA LEU A 341 -8.29 43.77 -2.11
C LEU A 341 -8.39 42.40 -1.44
N HIS A 342 -7.28 41.70 -1.15
CA HIS A 342 -7.33 40.50 -0.31
C HIS A 342 -7.80 40.85 1.11
N TRP A 343 -7.23 41.89 1.71
CA TRP A 343 -7.63 42.38 3.04
C TRP A 343 -9.12 42.72 3.08
N VAL A 344 -9.63 43.44 2.08
CA VAL A 344 -11.06 43.81 2.00
C VAL A 344 -11.95 42.56 2.03
N HIS A 345 -11.60 41.49 1.32
CA HIS A 345 -12.44 40.29 1.24
C HIS A 345 -12.22 39.29 2.36
N VAL A 346 -11.00 39.19 2.90
CA VAL A 346 -10.61 38.13 3.83
C VAL A 346 -10.62 38.63 5.27
N ALA A 347 -10.16 39.85 5.52
CA ALA A 347 -10.06 40.43 6.86
C ALA A 347 -11.19 41.40 7.19
N ASN A 348 -11.69 42.14 6.20
CA ASN A 348 -12.66 43.23 6.41
C ASN A 348 -13.94 43.08 5.56
N ALA A 349 -14.41 41.85 5.35
CA ALA A 349 -15.53 41.60 4.43
C ALA A 349 -16.86 42.19 4.93
N GLY A 350 -17.03 42.31 6.25
CA GLY A 350 -18.17 42.98 6.89
C GLY A 350 -18.08 44.50 6.93
N GLY A 351 -16.95 45.08 6.51
CA GLY A 351 -16.64 46.50 6.62
C GLY A 351 -16.38 46.96 8.06
N ALA A 352 -15.52 47.96 8.22
CA ALA A 352 -15.22 48.59 9.52
C ALA A 352 -16.46 49.23 10.17
N THR A 353 -17.53 49.46 9.40
CA THR A 353 -18.75 50.17 9.81
C THR A 353 -19.76 49.30 10.56
N THR A 354 -19.64 47.97 10.52
CA THR A 354 -20.59 47.08 11.22
C THR A 354 -20.12 46.63 12.60
N GLY A 355 -18.90 47.02 13.00
CA GLY A 355 -18.28 46.60 14.27
C GLY A 355 -18.03 45.10 14.37
N LYS A 356 -18.28 44.34 13.30
CA LYS A 356 -18.12 42.88 13.22
C LYS A 356 -17.00 42.58 12.22
N GLU A 357 -15.87 42.08 12.71
CA GLU A 357 -14.78 41.55 11.89
C GLU A 357 -15.21 40.22 11.23
N TRP A 358 -16.08 40.32 10.23
CA TRP A 358 -16.52 39.17 9.44
C TRP A 358 -15.62 39.03 8.22
N GLY A 359 -14.89 37.91 8.14
CA GLY A 359 -13.94 37.62 7.08
C GLY A 359 -14.42 36.46 6.20
N ARG A 360 -14.11 36.53 4.89
CA ARG A 360 -14.24 35.35 4.03
C ARG A 360 -12.96 34.54 4.08
N THR A 361 -13.07 33.23 3.98
CA THR A 361 -11.88 32.36 3.95
C THR A 361 -11.25 32.31 2.56
N CYS A 362 -9.96 31.98 2.46
CA CYS A 362 -9.29 31.82 1.17
C CYS A 362 -10.02 30.83 0.24
N ARG A 363 -10.58 29.75 0.83
CA ARG A 363 -11.26 28.66 0.11
C ARG A 363 -12.59 29.04 -0.53
N ILE A 364 -13.15 30.20 -0.17
CA ILE A 364 -14.37 30.67 -0.82
C ILE A 364 -14.08 30.98 -2.29
N CYS A 365 -12.90 31.56 -2.57
CA CYS A 365 -12.48 32.00 -3.89
C CYS A 365 -11.47 31.04 -4.53
N HIS A 366 -10.59 30.42 -3.73
CA HIS A 366 -9.48 29.61 -4.24
C HIS A 366 -9.70 28.10 -4.05
N GLU A 367 -9.33 27.31 -5.06
CA GLU A 367 -9.15 25.86 -4.93
C GLU A 367 -7.65 25.55 -4.79
N PRO A 368 -7.17 25.13 -3.61
CA PRO A 368 -5.73 25.00 -3.33
C PRO A 368 -5.02 23.90 -4.11
N HIS A 369 -5.76 23.00 -4.78
CA HIS A 369 -5.17 21.94 -5.61
C HIS A 369 -5.03 22.39 -7.06
N ALA A 370 -6.15 22.74 -7.70
CA ALA A 370 -6.19 23.23 -9.07
C ALA A 370 -7.53 23.89 -9.36
N ALA A 371 -7.55 24.84 -10.29
CA ALA A 371 -8.78 25.50 -10.73
C ALA A 371 -8.78 25.75 -12.24
N ASP A 372 -9.94 26.18 -12.74
CA ASP A 372 -10.11 26.50 -14.16
C ASP A 372 -9.65 27.93 -14.49
N GLN A 373 -9.62 28.83 -13.50
CA GLN A 373 -9.27 30.23 -13.70
C GLN A 373 -7.86 30.55 -13.18
N PRO A 374 -7.21 31.60 -13.74
CA PRO A 374 -5.91 32.07 -13.26
C PRO A 374 -5.90 32.31 -11.74
N ARG A 375 -4.73 32.15 -11.12
CA ARG A 375 -4.54 32.32 -9.67
C ARG A 375 -5.41 31.38 -8.82
N LEU A 376 -5.76 30.20 -9.36
CA LEU A 376 -6.53 29.17 -8.68
C LEU A 376 -7.93 29.61 -8.26
N ILE A 377 -8.52 30.56 -8.97
CA ILE A 377 -9.85 31.06 -8.67
C ILE A 377 -10.90 30.05 -9.16
N LYS A 378 -11.89 29.78 -8.32
CA LYS A 378 -13.00 28.85 -8.61
C LYS A 378 -13.94 29.44 -9.65
N ASN A 379 -14.76 28.60 -10.27
CA ASN A 379 -15.85 29.05 -11.15
C ASN A 379 -17.14 29.38 -10.40
N GLU A 380 -17.23 29.00 -9.13
CA GLU A 380 -18.43 29.14 -8.32
C GLU A 380 -18.09 29.48 -6.87
N LEU A 381 -18.87 30.37 -6.27
CA LEU A 381 -18.75 30.82 -4.89
C LEU A 381 -19.83 30.21 -3.98
N GLY A 382 -19.42 29.83 -2.78
CA GLY A 382 -20.32 29.50 -1.68
C GLY A 382 -21.15 28.23 -1.89
N PRO A 383 -22.13 27.97 -1.01
CA PRO A 383 -22.92 26.75 -1.04
C PRO A 383 -23.98 26.78 -2.15
N TYR A 384 -24.36 27.98 -2.60
CA TYR A 384 -25.30 28.21 -3.69
C TYR A 384 -24.64 28.13 -5.08
N ARG A 385 -23.34 27.81 -5.14
CA ARG A 385 -22.59 27.64 -6.38
C ARG A 385 -22.75 28.84 -7.34
N VAL A 386 -22.65 30.05 -6.80
CA VAL A 386 -22.86 31.28 -7.58
C VAL A 386 -21.76 31.40 -8.62
N PRO A 387 -22.07 31.38 -9.93
CA PRO A 387 -21.05 31.45 -10.97
C PRO A 387 -20.25 32.74 -10.85
N MET A 388 -18.94 32.62 -11.01
CA MET A 388 -17.97 33.71 -10.92
C MET A 388 -16.99 33.63 -12.08
N ARG A 389 -16.55 34.78 -12.60
CA ARG A 389 -15.48 34.84 -13.60
C ARG A 389 -14.52 35.96 -13.25
N TYR A 390 -13.25 35.61 -13.20
CA TYR A 390 -12.13 36.52 -13.04
C TYR A 390 -11.46 36.76 -14.39
N GLU A 391 -11.26 38.04 -14.71
CA GLU A 391 -10.53 38.47 -15.88
C GLU A 391 -9.41 39.41 -15.44
N ALA A 392 -8.18 39.10 -15.83
CA ALA A 392 -7.01 39.90 -15.50
C ALA A 392 -6.69 40.86 -16.64
N PHE A 393 -6.41 42.12 -16.32
CA PHE A 393 -5.95 43.12 -17.27
C PHE A 393 -4.53 43.58 -16.92
N SER A 394 -3.84 44.20 -17.87
CA SER A 394 -2.51 44.77 -17.63
C SER A 394 -2.54 45.82 -16.51
N THR A 395 -3.57 46.66 -16.50
CA THR A 395 -3.78 47.73 -15.52
C THR A 395 -4.61 47.33 -14.29
N GLY A 396 -5.09 46.09 -14.19
CA GLY A 396 -6.11 45.76 -13.21
C GLY A 396 -6.73 44.38 -13.36
N GLY A 397 -8.02 44.29 -13.09
CA GLY A 397 -8.81 43.09 -13.31
C GLY A 397 -10.29 43.33 -13.02
N GLN A 398 -11.09 42.32 -13.29
CA GLN A 398 -12.52 42.33 -13.04
C GLN A 398 -13.00 40.98 -12.52
N CYS A 399 -13.95 41.02 -11.59
CA CYS A 399 -14.72 39.86 -11.18
C CYS A 399 -16.19 40.06 -11.55
N THR A 400 -16.79 39.09 -12.22
CA THR A 400 -18.23 39.04 -12.46
C THR A 400 -18.84 37.93 -11.61
N SER A 401 -20.04 38.16 -11.08
CA SER A 401 -20.85 37.13 -10.43
C SER A 401 -22.28 37.21 -10.96
N SER A 402 -23.00 36.09 -10.92
CA SER A 402 -24.36 36.05 -11.49
C SER A 402 -25.39 36.93 -10.75
N CYS A 403 -25.07 37.41 -9.54
CA CYS A 403 -25.99 38.17 -8.70
C CYS A 403 -25.71 39.69 -8.69
N HIS A 404 -24.55 40.15 -9.16
CA HIS A 404 -24.17 41.56 -9.12
C HIS A 404 -23.47 42.00 -10.40
N MET A 405 -23.54 43.31 -10.69
CA MET A 405 -22.80 43.89 -11.80
C MET A 405 -21.28 43.64 -11.65
N PRO A 406 -20.57 43.47 -12.78
CA PRO A 406 -19.11 43.34 -12.79
C PRO A 406 -18.41 44.37 -11.90
N LYS A 407 -17.43 43.91 -11.11
CA LYS A 407 -16.59 44.78 -10.28
C LYS A 407 -15.17 44.78 -10.81
N SER A 408 -14.74 45.94 -11.29
CA SER A 408 -13.38 46.17 -11.80
C SER A 408 -12.51 46.88 -10.77
N TYR A 409 -11.20 46.70 -10.86
CA TYR A 409 -10.20 47.40 -10.07
C TYR A 409 -9.01 47.82 -10.95
N MET A 410 -8.26 48.82 -10.51
CA MET A 410 -7.01 49.26 -11.16
C MET A 410 -5.83 49.19 -10.17
N LYS A 411 -4.72 48.61 -10.63
CA LYS A 411 -3.51 48.33 -9.83
C LYS A 411 -2.80 49.58 -9.36
#